data_AF-A0A8T0CP20-F1
#
_entry.id   AF-A0A8T0CP20-F1
#
_cell.length_a   1.000
_cell.length_b   1.000
_cell.length_c   1.000
_cell.angle_alpha   90.00
_cell.angle_beta   90.00
_cell.angle_gamma   90.00
#
_symmetry.space_group_name_H-M   'P 1'
#
loop_
_entity.id
_entity.type
_entity.pdbx_description
1 polymer ?
#
loop_
_entity_poly.entity_id
_entity_poly.type
_entity_poly.pdbx_seq_one_letter_code
_entity_poly.pdbx_strand_id
1 'polypeptide(L)'
;MMDESKLIQRIVREVSTHLDRTPLHVAKHPIGIDSQVVQLISMLNLESNDDVVMVGLWGQGGIGKTTLAKALYNAIFRQFEGSCLLLNVREASKDSKGLVLLQEKLLSEILLLQQRLKVFNVDRGINLIQHRLCHKKVLLILDDVDDLCQLDALAGEGKWFGNGSRIIITTRDKHMLIGHGIDQDHVYEVQALNHSEAHELLSKHAFPTQPKLKIKKDLVKGVLNLAKGLPLALEVLGSFLRGRREHEWESTLKKLSRVPNRKMNDVLKISYDGLEENEKEIFLDIACFFKGRDSEYVKKVLTSCELEATIGLEILIERSLIRIGSKIEMHDLIQSMGMEIVNQECRDNPRRRSRLWQYGDVFNVLSSNMGDCTTKAIVLELPEPTELCIDPNAFTKMRNLRLLILSNVHDSLPGPVCLPNELR
;
A
#
# COMPACT_ATOMS: atom_id res chain seq x y z
N MET A 1 -36.69 19.59 30.55
CA MET A 1 -36.89 18.16 30.31
C MET A 1 -36.58 17.88 28.85
N MET A 2 -35.66 16.97 28.56
CA MET A 2 -35.39 16.54 27.19
C MET A 2 -36.58 15.68 26.73
N ASP A 3 -37.20 16.04 25.62
CA ASP A 3 -38.33 15.33 25.03
C ASP A 3 -37.94 13.86 24.75
N GLU A 4 -38.71 12.90 25.30
CA GLU A 4 -38.46 11.46 25.18
C GLU A 4 -38.34 11.03 23.72
N SER A 5 -39.09 11.66 22.80
CA SER A 5 -39.01 11.40 21.36
C SER A 5 -37.63 11.70 20.79
N LYS A 6 -37.00 12.80 21.21
CA LYS A 6 -35.65 13.19 20.77
C LYS A 6 -34.58 12.26 21.33
N LEU A 7 -34.78 11.76 22.55
CA LEU A 7 -33.88 10.78 23.17
C LEU A 7 -33.94 9.44 22.41
N ILE A 8 -35.15 8.94 22.13
CA ILE A 8 -35.37 7.70 21.38
C ILE A 8 -34.76 7.81 19.98
N GLN A 9 -34.99 8.91 19.26
CA GLN A 9 -34.39 9.11 17.93
C GLN A 9 -32.86 9.12 17.95
N ARG A 10 -32.25 9.65 19.02
CA ARG A 10 -30.79 9.66 19.18
C ARG A 10 -30.26 8.25 19.44
N ILE A 11 -30.91 7.48 20.31
CA ILE A 11 -30.56 6.09 20.61
C ILE A 11 -30.71 5.22 19.35
N VAL A 12 -31.84 5.34 18.63
CA VAL A 12 -32.06 4.59 17.38
C VAL A 12 -30.95 4.90 16.38
N ARG A 13 -30.59 6.17 16.21
CA ARG A 13 -29.50 6.58 15.31
C ARG A 13 -28.16 5.98 15.72
N GLU A 14 -27.83 6.03 17.01
CA GLU A 14 -26.57 5.50 17.55
C GLU A 14 -26.48 3.98 17.38
N VAL A 15 -27.56 3.25 17.71
CA VAL A 15 -27.66 1.80 17.50
C VAL A 15 -27.56 1.45 16.02
N SER A 16 -28.27 2.15 15.14
CA SER A 16 -28.17 1.95 13.68
C SER A 16 -26.74 2.14 13.19
N THR A 17 -26.04 3.21 13.62
CA THR A 17 -24.66 3.45 13.20
C THR A 17 -23.68 2.38 13.70
N HIS A 18 -23.93 1.76 14.85
CA HIS A 18 -23.13 0.62 15.30
C HIS A 18 -23.39 -0.66 14.47
N LEU A 19 -24.63 -0.84 14.00
CA LEU A 19 -25.05 -1.98 13.18
C LEU A 19 -24.60 -1.86 11.72
N ASP A 20 -24.47 -0.64 11.19
CA ASP A 20 -24.06 -0.36 9.81
C ASP A 20 -22.56 -0.65 9.55
N ARG A 21 -21.77 -0.97 10.58
CA ARG A 21 -20.36 -1.32 10.44
C ARG A 21 -20.20 -2.65 9.67
N THR A 22 -19.71 -2.56 8.44
CA THR A 22 -19.50 -3.71 7.56
C THR A 22 -18.12 -4.35 7.73
N PRO A 23 -18.01 -5.69 7.55
CA PRO A 23 -16.72 -6.35 7.51
C PRO A 23 -15.89 -5.89 6.31
N LEU A 24 -14.57 -5.96 6.47
CA LEU A 24 -13.57 -5.62 5.48
C LEU A 24 -13.33 -6.77 4.49
N HIS A 25 -12.98 -6.44 3.24
CA HIS A 25 -12.44 -7.43 2.31
C HIS A 25 -11.01 -7.81 2.73
N VAL A 26 -10.83 -9.06 3.17
CA VAL A 26 -9.54 -9.58 3.68
C VAL A 26 -8.57 -9.87 2.54
N ALA A 27 -8.93 -10.82 1.67
CA ALA A 27 -8.15 -11.23 0.52
C ALA A 27 -9.04 -12.01 -0.45
N LYS A 28 -8.62 -12.12 -1.71
CA LYS A 28 -9.29 -12.98 -2.70
C LYS A 28 -9.32 -14.45 -2.26
N HIS A 29 -8.22 -14.91 -1.66
CA HIS A 29 -8.06 -16.27 -1.15
C HIS A 29 -7.43 -16.24 0.25
N PRO A 30 -8.24 -16.06 1.33
CA PRO A 30 -7.73 -16.03 2.70
C PRO A 30 -7.36 -17.46 3.14
N ILE A 31 -6.07 -17.81 3.10
CA ILE A 31 -5.55 -19.14 3.47
C ILE A 31 -4.55 -18.99 4.63
N GLY A 32 -4.59 -19.90 5.60
CA GLY A 32 -3.63 -19.95 6.72
C GLY A 32 -3.76 -18.82 7.74
N ILE A 33 -4.95 -18.20 7.83
CA ILE A 33 -5.19 -17.01 8.66
C ILE A 33 -5.85 -17.36 9.99
N ASP A 34 -6.81 -18.30 10.00
CA ASP A 34 -7.71 -18.53 11.14
C ASP A 34 -6.96 -18.91 12.42
N SER A 35 -5.94 -19.78 12.32
CA SER A 35 -5.12 -20.18 13.46
C SER A 35 -4.36 -19.00 14.08
N GLN A 36 -3.81 -18.11 13.25
CA GLN A 36 -3.10 -16.91 13.70
C GLN A 36 -4.08 -15.91 14.33
N VAL A 37 -5.30 -15.77 13.78
CA VAL A 37 -6.35 -14.92 14.38
C VAL A 37 -6.74 -15.41 15.76
N VAL A 38 -6.91 -16.73 15.97
CA VAL A 38 -7.22 -17.30 17.29
C VAL A 38 -6.12 -16.98 18.30
N GLN A 39 -4.85 -17.11 17.90
CA GLN A 39 -3.72 -16.74 18.77
C GLN A 39 -3.74 -15.26 19.14
N LEU A 40 -3.97 -14.38 18.16
CA LEU A 40 -4.05 -12.93 18.40
C LEU A 40 -5.23 -12.55 19.29
N ILE A 41 -6.40 -13.19 19.13
CA ILE A 41 -7.55 -12.98 20.02
C ILE A 41 -7.18 -13.33 21.47
N SER A 42 -6.43 -14.41 21.68
CA SER A 42 -5.93 -14.78 23.01
C SER A 42 -4.98 -13.72 23.58
N MET A 43 -4.05 -13.20 22.78
CA MET A 43 -3.12 -12.13 23.19
C MET A 43 -3.84 -10.82 23.53
N LEU A 44 -4.96 -10.54 22.86
CA LEU A 44 -5.76 -9.35 23.13
C LEU A 44 -6.57 -9.46 24.42
N ASN A 45 -6.67 -10.62 25.07
CA ASN A 45 -7.40 -10.81 26.33
C ASN A 45 -8.77 -10.09 26.35
N LEU A 46 -9.65 -10.39 25.37
CA LEU A 46 -10.90 -9.64 25.15
C LEU A 46 -11.90 -9.73 26.32
N GLU A 47 -11.69 -10.64 27.25
CA GLU A 47 -12.52 -10.83 28.45
C GLU A 47 -12.23 -9.76 29.52
N SER A 48 -11.02 -9.20 29.55
CA SER A 48 -10.64 -8.07 30.42
C SER A 48 -11.11 -6.74 29.86
N ASN A 49 -11.80 -5.94 30.67
CA ASN A 49 -12.18 -4.56 30.34
C ASN A 49 -11.50 -3.53 31.24
N ASP A 50 -10.45 -3.91 31.97
CA ASP A 50 -9.80 -3.04 32.96
C ASP A 50 -8.59 -2.28 32.41
N ASP A 51 -8.14 -2.64 31.22
CA ASP A 51 -6.88 -2.19 30.63
C ASP A 51 -6.98 -1.85 29.13
N VAL A 52 -6.02 -1.08 28.64
CA VAL A 52 -5.79 -0.81 27.21
C VAL A 52 -4.60 -1.63 26.75
N VAL A 53 -4.82 -2.49 25.76
CA VAL A 53 -3.79 -3.42 25.27
C VAL A 53 -3.34 -2.98 23.88
N MET A 54 -2.02 -2.82 23.72
CA MET A 54 -1.37 -2.56 22.43
C MET A 54 -0.66 -3.83 21.97
N VAL A 55 -0.95 -4.28 20.75
CA VAL A 55 -0.32 -5.46 20.13
C VAL A 55 0.39 -5.06 18.85
N GLY A 56 1.65 -5.46 18.71
CA GLY A 56 2.44 -5.24 17.52
C GLY A 56 2.52 -6.49 16.64
N LEU A 57 2.11 -6.38 15.37
CA LEU A 57 2.31 -7.40 14.34
C LEU A 57 3.52 -7.03 13.50
N TRP A 58 4.57 -7.85 13.51
CA TRP A 58 5.77 -7.59 12.73
C TRP A 58 6.17 -8.74 11.81
N GLY A 59 7.03 -8.45 10.84
CA GLY A 59 7.56 -9.42 9.90
C GLY A 59 7.91 -8.79 8.55
N GLN A 60 8.55 -9.58 7.68
CA GLN A 60 9.01 -9.10 6.37
C GLN A 60 7.86 -8.62 5.44
N GLY A 61 8.22 -7.87 4.39
CA GLY A 61 7.25 -7.43 3.38
C GLY A 61 6.58 -8.61 2.66
N GLY A 62 5.30 -8.49 2.33
CA GLY A 62 4.56 -9.53 1.59
C GLY A 62 4.18 -10.79 2.39
N ILE A 63 4.49 -10.84 3.71
CA ILE A 63 4.16 -11.97 4.59
C ILE A 63 2.66 -12.08 4.94
N GLY A 64 1.89 -11.00 4.80
CA GLY A 64 0.44 -11.00 5.06
C GLY A 64 -0.03 -10.24 6.31
N LYS A 65 0.80 -9.36 6.91
CA LYS A 65 0.43 -8.58 8.11
C LYS A 65 -0.91 -7.83 7.97
N THR A 66 -1.06 -7.04 6.92
CA THR A 66 -2.29 -6.29 6.62
C THR A 66 -3.50 -7.22 6.48
N THR A 67 -3.31 -8.37 5.84
CA THR A 67 -4.36 -9.38 5.66
C THR A 67 -4.80 -9.97 7.01
N LEU A 68 -3.83 -10.31 7.87
CA LEU A 68 -4.09 -10.83 9.21
C LEU A 68 -4.80 -9.79 10.08
N ALA A 69 -4.36 -8.53 10.04
CA ALA A 69 -4.99 -7.43 10.77
C ALA A 69 -6.45 -7.19 10.33
N LYS A 70 -6.75 -7.26 9.01
CA LYS A 70 -8.12 -7.17 8.49
C LYS A 70 -9.00 -8.34 8.94
N ALA A 71 -8.45 -9.56 8.96
CA ALA A 71 -9.18 -10.73 9.44
C ALA A 71 -9.48 -10.64 10.94
N LEU A 72 -8.50 -10.23 11.73
CA LEU A 72 -8.65 -9.95 13.15
C LEU A 72 -9.71 -8.87 13.39
N TYR A 73 -9.64 -7.75 12.65
CA TYR A 73 -10.66 -6.70 12.70
C TYR A 73 -12.06 -7.28 12.53
N ASN A 74 -12.28 -8.04 11.44
CA ASN A 74 -13.58 -8.63 11.13
C ASN A 74 -14.10 -9.56 12.24
N ALA A 75 -13.20 -10.26 12.93
CA ALA A 75 -13.55 -11.17 14.01
C ALA A 75 -14.04 -10.44 15.27
N ILE A 76 -13.53 -9.23 15.57
CA ILE A 76 -13.71 -8.61 16.89
C ILE A 76 -14.33 -7.21 16.90
N PHE A 77 -14.39 -6.49 15.77
CA PHE A 77 -14.76 -5.06 15.74
C PHE A 77 -16.12 -4.73 16.37
N ARG A 78 -17.07 -5.67 16.33
CA ARG A 78 -18.41 -5.49 16.91
C ARG A 78 -18.44 -5.44 18.44
N GLN A 79 -17.36 -5.87 19.10
CA GLN A 79 -17.24 -5.88 20.56
C GLN A 79 -16.83 -4.50 21.13
N PHE A 80 -16.62 -3.52 20.26
CA PHE A 80 -16.10 -2.19 20.61
C PHE A 80 -17.13 -1.11 20.25
N GLU A 81 -17.14 -0.02 21.03
CA GLU A 81 -17.99 1.13 20.78
C GLU A 81 -17.59 1.82 19.47
N GLY A 82 -16.30 2.00 19.23
CA GLY A 82 -15.79 2.55 17.99
C GLY A 82 -14.67 1.71 17.42
N SER A 83 -14.52 1.69 16.09
CA SER A 83 -13.45 0.95 15.44
C SER A 83 -12.94 1.68 14.21
N CYS A 84 -11.63 1.65 13.97
CA CYS A 84 -11.00 2.32 12.84
C CYS A 84 -9.80 1.51 12.32
N LEU A 85 -9.66 1.47 11.00
CA LEU A 85 -8.48 0.92 10.31
C LEU A 85 -7.84 2.02 9.45
N LEU A 86 -6.65 2.43 9.85
CA LEU A 86 -5.80 3.33 9.08
C LEU A 86 -4.83 2.50 8.24
N LEU A 87 -5.12 2.37 6.95
CA LEU A 87 -4.28 1.66 5.97
C LEU A 87 -3.11 2.53 5.50
N ASN A 88 -1.97 1.89 5.25
CA ASN A 88 -0.78 2.49 4.63
C ASN A 88 -0.33 3.77 5.36
N VAL A 89 -0.20 3.72 6.70
CA VAL A 89 0.15 4.87 7.54
C VAL A 89 1.45 5.51 7.08
N ARG A 90 2.51 4.73 6.80
CA ARG A 90 3.77 5.24 6.22
C ARG A 90 3.55 6.19 5.04
N GLU A 91 2.66 5.82 4.13
CA GLU A 91 2.46 6.57 2.89
C GLU A 91 1.54 7.76 3.06
N ALA A 92 0.53 7.60 3.90
CA ALA A 92 -0.43 8.64 4.22
C ALA A 92 0.15 9.72 5.14
N SER A 93 1.30 9.50 5.78
CA SER A 93 1.93 10.40 6.76
C SER A 93 3.26 11.00 6.30
N LYS A 94 3.52 11.03 4.98
CA LYS A 94 4.75 11.62 4.41
C LYS A 94 4.97 13.10 4.77
N ASP A 95 3.90 13.81 5.09
CA ASP A 95 3.94 15.17 5.59
C ASP A 95 2.95 15.39 6.74
N SER A 96 3.05 16.56 7.38
CA SER A 96 2.20 16.93 8.51
C SER A 96 0.72 17.03 8.16
N LYS A 97 0.38 17.40 6.91
CA LYS A 97 -1.01 17.44 6.43
C LYS A 97 -1.59 16.03 6.37
N GLY A 98 -0.80 15.07 5.90
CA GLY A 98 -1.15 13.65 5.86
C GLY A 98 -1.46 13.08 7.25
N LEU A 99 -0.62 13.37 8.24
CA LEU A 99 -0.90 12.99 9.64
C LEU A 99 -2.19 13.60 10.17
N VAL A 100 -2.45 14.88 9.88
CA VAL A 100 -3.70 15.55 10.26
C VAL A 100 -4.91 14.84 9.64
N LEU A 101 -4.85 14.44 8.36
CA LEU A 101 -5.91 13.69 7.71
C LEU A 101 -6.15 12.32 8.35
N LEU A 102 -5.09 11.64 8.79
CA LEU A 102 -5.21 10.38 9.52
C LEU A 102 -5.89 10.57 10.89
N GLN A 103 -5.55 11.63 11.63
CA GLN A 103 -6.21 11.97 12.90
C GLN A 103 -7.69 12.31 12.70
N GLU A 104 -8.04 13.09 11.67
CA GLU A 104 -9.43 13.38 11.31
C GLU A 104 -10.20 12.11 10.99
N LYS A 105 -9.61 11.21 10.19
CA LYS A 105 -10.21 9.93 9.82
C LYS A 105 -10.43 9.03 11.04
N LEU A 106 -9.43 8.90 11.90
CA LEU A 106 -9.51 8.14 13.15
C LEU A 106 -10.68 8.61 14.01
N LEU A 107 -10.74 9.93 14.29
CA LEU A 107 -11.81 10.52 15.08
C LEU A 107 -13.17 10.33 14.43
N SER A 108 -13.27 10.53 13.11
CA SER A 108 -14.53 10.41 12.38
C SER A 108 -15.08 8.99 12.37
N GLU A 109 -14.24 7.98 12.15
CA GLU A 109 -14.65 6.56 12.12
C GLU A 109 -15.01 6.05 13.52
N ILE A 110 -14.21 6.38 14.54
CA ILE A 110 -14.45 5.91 15.92
C ILE A 110 -15.69 6.58 16.53
N LEU A 111 -15.88 7.88 16.30
CA LEU A 111 -16.99 8.65 16.87
C LEU A 111 -18.24 8.65 15.98
N LEU A 112 -18.20 7.98 14.82
CA LEU A 112 -19.29 7.88 13.85
C LEU A 112 -19.88 9.25 13.47
N LEU A 113 -18.99 10.22 13.24
CA LEU A 113 -19.38 11.59 12.93
C LEU A 113 -19.97 11.69 11.52
N GLN A 114 -21.13 12.33 11.41
CA GLN A 114 -21.79 12.58 10.12
C GLN A 114 -21.11 13.69 9.31
N GLN A 115 -20.30 14.53 9.96
CA GLN A 115 -19.57 15.63 9.34
C GLN A 115 -18.09 15.50 9.65
N ARG A 116 -17.27 15.88 8.67
CA ARG A 116 -15.81 15.88 8.81
C ARG A 116 -15.40 16.78 9.97
N LEU A 117 -14.69 16.21 10.94
CA LEU A 117 -14.05 16.96 12.00
C LEU A 117 -12.82 17.65 11.43
N LYS A 118 -12.68 18.96 11.66
CA LYS A 118 -11.53 19.74 11.21
C LYS A 118 -10.45 19.76 12.28
N VAL A 119 -9.30 19.18 11.99
CA VAL A 119 -8.08 19.28 12.81
C VAL A 119 -7.16 20.30 12.15
N PHE A 120 -6.64 21.25 12.95
CA PHE A 120 -5.82 22.36 12.41
C PHE A 120 -4.35 21.99 12.26
N ASN A 121 -3.83 21.16 13.15
CA ASN A 121 -2.45 20.69 13.17
C ASN A 121 -2.35 19.39 14.01
N VAL A 122 -1.19 18.74 13.91
CA VAL A 122 -0.95 17.43 14.56
C VAL A 122 -1.14 17.50 16.08
N ASP A 123 -0.59 18.52 16.75
CA ASP A 123 -0.66 18.67 18.21
C ASP A 123 -2.11 18.83 18.72
N ARG A 124 -2.93 19.60 18.00
CA ARG A 124 -4.35 19.73 18.31
C ARG A 124 -5.09 18.43 18.06
N GLY A 125 -4.71 17.68 17.02
CA GLY A 125 -5.25 16.35 16.76
C GLY A 125 -4.95 15.37 17.89
N ILE A 126 -3.72 15.37 18.42
CA ILE A 126 -3.31 14.57 19.57
C ILE A 126 -4.21 14.87 20.78
N ASN A 127 -4.35 16.15 21.13
CA ASN A 127 -5.20 16.57 22.25
C ASN A 127 -6.67 16.16 22.07
N LEU A 128 -7.19 16.23 20.84
CA LEU A 128 -8.55 15.82 20.51
C LEU A 128 -8.74 14.30 20.65
N ILE A 129 -7.79 13.50 20.20
CA ILE A 129 -7.81 12.04 20.36
C ILE A 129 -7.86 11.69 21.84
N GLN A 130 -6.94 12.23 22.65
CA GLN A 130 -6.91 12.02 24.09
C GLN A 130 -8.24 12.40 24.77
N HIS A 131 -8.71 13.62 24.55
CA HIS A 131 -9.91 14.13 25.21
C HIS A 131 -11.18 13.36 24.80
N ARG A 132 -11.27 12.92 23.54
CA ARG A 132 -12.51 12.29 23.03
C ARG A 132 -12.55 10.79 23.22
N LEU A 133 -11.39 10.13 23.30
CA LEU A 133 -11.31 8.67 23.33
C LEU A 133 -10.91 8.08 24.69
N CYS A 134 -10.44 8.88 25.65
CA CYS A 134 -9.98 8.42 26.98
C CYS A 134 -11.02 7.65 27.82
N HIS A 135 -12.30 7.68 27.44
CA HIS A 135 -13.38 6.94 28.11
C HIS A 135 -14.17 6.04 27.16
N LYS A 136 -13.68 5.80 25.93
CA LYS A 136 -14.33 4.92 24.96
C LYS A 136 -13.54 3.64 24.78
N LYS A 137 -14.26 2.51 24.76
CA LYS A 137 -13.72 1.21 24.38
C LYS A 137 -13.61 1.13 22.85
N VAL A 138 -12.39 1.21 22.31
CA VAL A 138 -12.15 1.28 20.87
C VAL A 138 -11.27 0.16 20.34
N LEU A 139 -11.46 -0.19 19.06
CA LEU A 139 -10.54 -1.02 18.29
C LEU A 139 -9.84 -0.15 17.24
N LEU A 140 -8.53 0.05 17.37
CA LEU A 140 -7.75 0.83 16.43
C LEU A 140 -6.71 -0.07 15.75
N ILE A 141 -6.64 -0.05 14.42
CA ILE A 141 -5.57 -0.69 13.67
C ILE A 141 -4.78 0.35 12.88
N LEU A 142 -3.48 0.44 13.15
CA LEU A 142 -2.51 1.26 12.44
C LEU A 142 -1.67 0.34 11.55
N ASP A 143 -1.95 0.34 10.25
CA ASP A 143 -1.29 -0.55 9.30
C ASP A 143 -0.11 0.11 8.60
N ASP A 144 1.01 -0.62 8.53
CA ASP A 144 2.25 -0.28 7.84
C ASP A 144 2.90 1.01 8.40
N VAL A 145 3.12 1.00 9.71
CA VAL A 145 3.83 2.05 10.46
C VAL A 145 5.34 1.81 10.37
N ASP A 146 6.11 2.86 10.11
CA ASP A 146 7.57 2.80 9.98
C ASP A 146 8.33 3.91 10.71
N ASP A 147 7.64 4.81 11.42
CA ASP A 147 8.26 5.88 12.19
C ASP A 147 7.53 6.11 13.53
N LEU A 148 8.28 6.38 14.60
CA LEU A 148 7.73 6.60 15.94
C LEU A 148 6.84 7.86 16.01
N CYS A 149 7.14 8.90 15.23
CA CYS A 149 6.32 10.11 15.18
C CYS A 149 4.89 9.80 14.69
N GLN A 150 4.70 8.76 13.87
CA GLN A 150 3.38 8.31 13.45
C GLN A 150 2.59 7.73 14.63
N LEU A 151 3.24 6.93 15.49
CA LEU A 151 2.63 6.40 16.70
C LEU A 151 2.36 7.49 17.72
N ASP A 152 3.32 8.38 17.96
CA ASP A 152 3.17 9.53 18.86
C ASP A 152 2.04 10.47 18.43
N ALA A 153 1.74 10.55 17.12
CA ALA A 153 0.64 11.36 16.59
C ALA A 153 -0.74 10.66 16.63
N LEU A 154 -0.79 9.33 16.61
CA LEU A 154 -2.03 8.56 16.41
C LEU A 154 -2.45 7.70 17.62
N ALA A 155 -1.49 7.14 18.36
CA ALA A 155 -1.70 6.23 19.48
C ALA A 155 -0.49 6.26 20.47
N GLY A 156 -0.19 7.45 21.01
CA GLY A 156 1.02 7.67 21.81
C GLY A 156 1.08 6.86 23.10
N GLU A 157 -0.02 6.81 23.87
CA GLU A 157 -0.05 6.09 25.15
C GLU A 157 -1.41 5.40 25.38
N GLY A 158 -1.43 4.34 26.18
CA GLY A 158 -2.67 3.61 26.53
C GLY A 158 -3.76 4.51 27.14
N LYS A 159 -3.37 5.50 27.96
CA LYS A 159 -4.28 6.45 28.63
C LYS A 159 -5.08 7.35 27.67
N TRP A 160 -4.75 7.36 26.39
CA TRP A 160 -5.50 8.09 25.37
C TRP A 160 -6.87 7.45 25.09
N PHE A 161 -7.04 6.20 25.49
CA PHE A 161 -8.21 5.37 25.18
C PHE A 161 -8.86 4.86 26.46
N GLY A 162 -10.16 4.57 26.41
CA GLY A 162 -10.88 4.00 27.55
C GLY A 162 -10.54 2.54 27.77
N ASN A 163 -10.76 2.06 28.99
CA ASN A 163 -10.48 0.67 29.35
C ASN A 163 -11.24 -0.33 28.44
N GLY A 164 -10.62 -1.49 28.21
CA GLY A 164 -11.09 -2.48 27.24
C GLY A 164 -10.71 -2.18 25.79
N SER A 165 -10.02 -1.06 25.51
CA SER A 165 -9.56 -0.73 24.16
C SER A 165 -8.43 -1.65 23.70
N ARG A 166 -8.38 -1.89 22.39
CA ARG A 166 -7.37 -2.71 21.72
C ARG A 166 -6.78 -1.96 20.54
N ILE A 167 -5.46 -1.84 20.52
CA ILE A 167 -4.72 -1.13 19.48
C ILE A 167 -3.77 -2.12 18.82
N ILE A 168 -3.88 -2.28 17.51
CA ILE A 168 -3.04 -3.20 16.73
C ILE A 168 -2.19 -2.37 15.78
N ILE A 169 -0.89 -2.58 15.83
CA ILE A 169 0.07 -1.90 14.96
C ILE A 169 0.70 -2.93 14.04
N THR A 170 0.72 -2.69 12.73
CA THR A 170 1.49 -3.53 11.80
C THR A 170 2.74 -2.80 11.34
N THR A 171 3.88 -3.49 11.37
CA THR A 171 5.17 -2.90 10.96
C THR A 171 6.12 -3.95 10.40
N ARG A 172 7.20 -3.51 9.76
CA ARG A 172 8.32 -4.38 9.39
C ARG A 172 9.44 -4.35 10.43
N ASP A 173 9.44 -3.35 11.31
CA ASP A 173 10.50 -3.13 12.27
C ASP A 173 10.05 -3.50 13.69
N LYS A 174 10.59 -4.62 14.20
CA LYS A 174 10.35 -5.05 15.59
C LYS A 174 10.84 -4.01 16.59
N HIS A 175 11.98 -3.36 16.33
CA HIS A 175 12.60 -2.43 17.27
C HIS A 175 11.74 -1.19 17.48
N MET A 176 11.02 -0.74 16.46
CA MET A 176 10.06 0.36 16.58
C MET A 176 8.95 0.04 17.61
N LEU A 177 8.42 -1.19 17.63
CA LEU A 177 7.39 -1.59 18.61
C LEU A 177 7.93 -1.57 20.05
N ILE A 178 9.14 -2.09 20.24
CA ILE A 178 9.81 -2.10 21.55
C ILE A 178 10.17 -0.68 21.99
N GLY A 179 10.65 0.16 21.05
CA GLY A 179 10.95 1.56 21.29
C GLY A 179 9.73 2.39 21.70
N HIS A 180 8.55 2.02 21.20
CA HIS A 180 7.26 2.59 21.62
C HIS A 180 6.79 2.11 23.01
N GLY A 181 7.47 1.12 23.60
CA GLY A 181 7.12 0.57 24.91
C GLY A 181 6.08 -0.56 24.87
N ILE A 182 5.89 -1.21 23.72
CA ILE A 182 5.06 -2.43 23.65
C ILE A 182 5.86 -3.60 24.22
N ASP A 183 5.29 -4.29 25.21
CA ASP A 183 5.90 -5.47 25.83
C ASP A 183 6.16 -6.57 24.81
N GLN A 184 7.26 -7.32 25.00
CA GLN A 184 7.64 -8.40 24.09
C GLN A 184 6.56 -9.48 23.95
N ASP A 185 5.81 -9.73 25.03
CA ASP A 185 4.70 -10.69 25.03
C ASP A 185 3.50 -10.23 24.20
N HIS A 186 3.43 -8.94 23.85
CA HIS A 186 2.43 -8.35 22.96
C HIS A 186 2.97 -8.08 21.55
N VAL A 187 4.16 -8.59 21.21
CA VAL A 187 4.74 -8.49 19.87
C VAL A 187 4.66 -9.85 19.17
N TYR A 188 3.79 -9.94 18.16
CA TYR A 188 3.56 -11.15 17.36
C TYR A 188 4.33 -11.10 16.04
N GLU A 189 5.19 -12.10 15.80
CA GLU A 189 5.82 -12.32 14.49
C GLU A 189 4.85 -13.06 13.57
N VAL A 190 4.46 -12.43 12.47
CA VAL A 190 3.53 -13.04 11.51
C VAL A 190 4.22 -14.17 10.76
N GLN A 191 3.60 -15.35 10.80
CA GLN A 191 4.19 -16.58 10.28
C GLN A 191 3.96 -16.72 8.78
N ALA A 192 4.94 -17.30 8.09
CA ALA A 192 4.80 -17.70 6.70
C ALA A 192 3.81 -18.85 6.57
N LEU A 193 3.20 -19.00 5.38
CA LEU A 193 2.32 -20.12 5.11
C LEU A 193 3.10 -21.44 5.19
N ASN A 194 2.51 -22.43 5.85
CA ASN A 194 3.06 -23.77 5.86
C ASN A 194 2.98 -24.40 4.45
N HIS A 195 3.61 -25.55 4.26
CA HIS A 195 3.70 -26.16 2.93
C HIS A 195 2.33 -26.44 2.29
N SER A 196 1.35 -26.88 3.08
CA SER A 196 0.00 -27.18 2.59
C SER A 196 -0.75 -25.91 2.19
N GLU A 197 -0.71 -24.89 3.06
CA GLU A 197 -1.33 -23.58 2.81
C GLU A 197 -0.72 -22.87 1.60
N ALA A 198 0.61 -22.90 1.50
CA ALA A 198 1.34 -22.31 0.38
C ALA A 198 0.99 -23.01 -0.94
N HIS A 199 0.90 -24.35 -0.92
CA HIS A 199 0.45 -25.14 -2.07
C HIS A 199 -0.99 -24.78 -2.47
N GLU A 200 -1.90 -24.67 -1.51
CA GLU A 200 -3.29 -24.29 -1.76
C GLU A 200 -3.38 -22.88 -2.38
N LEU A 201 -2.67 -21.91 -1.82
CA LEU A 201 -2.68 -20.54 -2.32
C LEU A 201 -2.12 -20.48 -3.75
N LEU A 202 -0.97 -21.10 -3.99
CA LEU A 202 -0.41 -21.21 -5.34
C LEU A 202 -1.41 -21.84 -6.31
N SER A 203 -2.11 -22.90 -5.88
CA SER A 203 -3.06 -23.61 -6.72
C SER A 203 -4.26 -22.74 -7.10
N LYS A 204 -4.79 -21.94 -6.17
CA LYS A 204 -5.91 -21.02 -6.47
C LYS A 204 -5.54 -19.93 -7.48
N HIS A 205 -4.30 -19.45 -7.45
CA HIS A 205 -3.82 -18.45 -8.40
C HIS A 205 -3.41 -19.04 -9.76
N ALA A 206 -2.74 -20.20 -9.76
CA ALA A 206 -2.27 -20.84 -11.00
C ALA A 206 -3.37 -21.62 -11.73
N PHE A 207 -4.34 -22.17 -11.02
CA PHE A 207 -5.33 -23.13 -11.53
C PHE A 207 -6.79 -22.83 -11.09
N PRO A 208 -7.33 -21.62 -11.35
CA PRO A 208 -8.62 -21.21 -10.78
C PRO A 208 -9.85 -21.97 -11.31
N THR A 209 -9.78 -22.53 -12.51
CA THR A 209 -10.91 -23.22 -13.18
C THR A 209 -10.62 -24.66 -13.59
N GLN A 210 -9.37 -25.12 -13.46
CA GLN A 210 -8.95 -26.45 -13.89
C GLN A 210 -8.27 -27.17 -12.73
N PRO A 211 -8.89 -28.19 -12.13
CA PRO A 211 -8.29 -28.91 -11.00
C PRO A 211 -6.99 -29.64 -11.34
N LYS A 212 -6.64 -29.82 -12.62
CA LYS A 212 -5.57 -30.72 -13.07
C LYS A 212 -4.94 -30.29 -14.41
N LEU A 213 -4.25 -29.16 -14.47
CA LEU A 213 -3.06 -29.13 -15.34
C LEU A 213 -2.08 -30.14 -14.72
N LYS A 214 -1.72 -31.20 -15.45
CA LYS A 214 -0.75 -32.21 -15.00
C LYS A 214 0.66 -31.61 -14.98
N ILE A 215 0.89 -30.58 -14.19
CA ILE A 215 2.22 -30.05 -13.91
C ILE A 215 2.91 -31.07 -12.98
N LYS A 216 4.11 -31.51 -13.34
CA LYS A 216 4.94 -32.35 -12.46
C LYS A 216 5.01 -31.77 -11.05
N LYS A 217 4.82 -32.63 -10.05
CA LYS A 217 4.90 -32.27 -8.63
C LYS A 217 6.22 -31.57 -8.27
N ASP A 218 7.31 -31.96 -8.92
CA ASP A 218 8.63 -31.36 -8.69
C ASP A 218 8.71 -29.89 -9.12
N LEU A 219 7.98 -29.50 -10.18
CA LEU A 219 7.92 -28.11 -10.62
C LEU A 219 7.10 -27.27 -9.63
N VAL A 220 5.96 -27.78 -9.17
CA VAL A 220 5.17 -27.13 -8.13
C VAL A 220 6.00 -26.96 -6.86
N LYS A 221 6.71 -28.01 -6.42
CA LYS A 221 7.63 -27.96 -5.28
C LYS A 221 8.75 -26.93 -5.50
N GLY A 222 9.29 -26.84 -6.71
CA GLY A 222 10.26 -25.82 -7.09
C GLY A 222 9.73 -24.40 -6.87
N VAL A 223 8.51 -24.10 -7.32
CA VAL A 223 7.86 -22.80 -7.13
C VAL A 223 7.62 -22.51 -5.65
N LEU A 224 7.12 -23.48 -4.88
CA LEU A 224 6.91 -23.33 -3.43
C LEU A 224 8.20 -23.03 -2.68
N ASN A 225 9.29 -23.70 -3.05
CA ASN A 225 10.61 -23.46 -2.47
C ASN A 225 11.15 -22.07 -2.80
N LEU A 226 10.83 -21.51 -3.97
CA LEU A 226 11.19 -20.13 -4.33
C LEU A 226 10.40 -19.11 -3.51
N ALA A 227 9.11 -19.35 -3.35
CA ALA A 227 8.22 -18.45 -2.62
C ALA A 227 8.44 -18.48 -1.10
N LYS A 228 8.97 -19.58 -0.55
CA LYS A 228 9.26 -19.77 0.88
C LYS A 228 8.06 -19.44 1.79
N GLY A 229 6.85 -19.79 1.34
CA GLY A 229 5.62 -19.53 2.09
C GLY A 229 5.16 -18.07 2.13
N LEU A 230 5.79 -17.15 1.38
CA LEU A 230 5.36 -15.75 1.28
C LEU A 230 4.10 -15.62 0.42
N PRO A 231 2.95 -15.15 0.97
CA PRO A 231 1.72 -15.01 0.21
C PRO A 231 1.87 -14.19 -1.07
N LEU A 232 2.53 -13.04 -1.01
CA LEU A 232 2.74 -12.17 -2.18
C LEU A 232 3.52 -12.89 -3.30
N ALA A 233 4.54 -13.67 -2.94
CA ALA A 233 5.33 -14.42 -3.91
C ALA A 233 4.47 -15.48 -4.61
N LEU A 234 3.66 -16.20 -3.85
CA LEU A 234 2.78 -17.26 -4.33
C LEU A 234 1.69 -16.70 -5.26
N GLU A 235 1.09 -15.57 -4.90
CA GLU A 235 0.10 -14.86 -5.71
C GLU A 235 0.68 -14.43 -7.07
N VAL A 236 1.83 -13.75 -7.06
CA VAL A 236 2.48 -13.25 -8.29
C VAL A 236 2.98 -14.39 -9.17
N LEU A 237 3.66 -15.40 -8.59
CA LEU A 237 4.14 -16.55 -9.35
C LEU A 237 2.99 -17.40 -9.89
N GLY A 238 1.97 -17.64 -9.06
CA GLY A 238 0.78 -18.39 -9.46
C GLY A 238 0.07 -17.73 -10.64
N SER A 239 -0.20 -16.42 -10.53
CA SER A 239 -0.77 -15.63 -11.63
C SER A 239 0.12 -15.62 -12.87
N PHE A 240 1.44 -15.51 -12.72
CA PHE A 240 2.38 -15.52 -13.85
C PHE A 240 2.35 -16.86 -14.62
N LEU A 241 2.25 -17.96 -13.88
CA LEU A 241 2.30 -19.32 -14.40
C LEU A 241 0.94 -19.87 -14.86
N ARG A 242 -0.14 -19.14 -14.56
CA ARG A 242 -1.51 -19.48 -14.97
C ARG A 242 -1.59 -19.66 -16.49
N GLY A 243 -2.20 -20.77 -16.91
CA GLY A 243 -2.40 -21.10 -18.33
C GLY A 243 -1.14 -21.52 -19.09
N ARG A 244 0.05 -21.49 -18.46
CA ARG A 244 1.31 -21.92 -19.08
C ARG A 244 1.49 -23.44 -19.06
N ARG A 245 2.21 -23.95 -20.05
CA ARG A 245 2.55 -25.37 -20.20
C ARG A 245 3.73 -25.76 -19.30
N GLU A 246 3.89 -27.06 -19.07
CA GLU A 246 4.92 -27.62 -18.17
C GLU A 246 6.35 -27.14 -18.51
N HIS A 247 6.73 -27.11 -19.79
CA HIS A 247 8.07 -26.68 -20.19
C HIS A 247 8.33 -25.19 -19.92
N GLU A 248 7.27 -24.36 -19.87
CA GLU A 248 7.40 -22.95 -19.50
C GLU A 248 7.58 -22.78 -17.99
N TRP A 249 6.95 -23.64 -17.18
CA TRP A 249 7.22 -23.70 -15.73
C TRP A 249 8.68 -24.08 -15.47
N GLU A 250 9.18 -25.11 -16.15
CA GLU A 250 10.57 -25.55 -16.03
C GLU A 250 11.56 -24.45 -16.46
N SER A 251 11.30 -23.79 -17.59
CA SER A 251 12.10 -22.65 -18.06
C SER A 251 12.11 -21.50 -17.05
N THR A 252 10.96 -21.19 -16.46
CA THR A 252 10.83 -20.14 -15.43
C THR A 252 11.66 -20.46 -14.19
N LEU A 253 11.55 -21.70 -13.68
CA LEU A 253 12.35 -22.16 -12.55
C LEU A 253 13.84 -22.13 -12.85
N LYS A 254 14.24 -22.51 -14.07
CA LYS A 254 15.65 -22.47 -14.52
C LYS A 254 16.17 -21.05 -14.65
N LYS A 255 15.35 -20.09 -15.10
CA LYS A 255 15.73 -18.67 -15.16
C LYS A 255 15.95 -18.14 -13.74
N LEU A 256 15.03 -18.43 -12.83
CA LEU A 256 15.17 -18.02 -11.43
C LEU A 256 16.35 -18.73 -10.76
N SER A 257 16.60 -20.01 -11.03
CA SER A 257 17.67 -20.77 -10.38
C SER A 257 19.09 -20.20 -10.59
N ARG A 258 19.29 -19.48 -11.70
CA ARG A 258 20.56 -18.88 -12.11
C ARG A 258 20.94 -17.61 -11.38
N VAL A 259 20.01 -16.97 -10.66
CA VAL A 259 20.28 -15.73 -9.93
C VAL A 259 20.91 -16.08 -8.56
N PRO A 260 22.20 -15.73 -8.31
CA PRO A 260 22.83 -15.93 -7.01
C PRO A 260 22.29 -14.90 -5.99
N ASN A 261 22.21 -15.29 -4.71
CA ASN A 261 21.72 -14.43 -3.61
C ASN A 261 20.35 -13.76 -3.90
N ARG A 262 19.43 -14.54 -4.49
CA ARG A 262 18.08 -14.10 -4.86
C ARG A 262 17.37 -13.36 -3.74
N LYS A 263 16.96 -12.13 -4.06
CA LYS A 263 16.07 -11.31 -3.23
C LYS A 263 14.64 -11.53 -3.67
N MET A 264 13.70 -11.14 -2.81
CA MET A 264 12.27 -11.22 -3.12
C MET A 264 11.91 -10.45 -4.41
N ASN A 265 12.58 -9.35 -4.69
CA ASN A 265 12.39 -8.58 -5.92
C ASN A 265 12.72 -9.40 -7.18
N ASP A 266 13.68 -10.33 -7.14
CA ASP A 266 14.00 -11.18 -8.30
C ASP A 266 12.86 -12.15 -8.62
N VAL A 267 12.17 -12.62 -7.58
CA VAL A 267 11.01 -13.50 -7.71
C VAL A 267 9.82 -12.74 -8.28
N LEU A 268 9.58 -11.51 -7.82
CA LEU A 268 8.49 -10.66 -8.32
C LEU A 268 8.75 -10.19 -9.77
N LYS A 269 10.01 -9.91 -10.11
CA LYS A 269 10.42 -9.36 -11.41
C LYS A 269 10.13 -10.31 -12.57
N ILE A 270 10.01 -11.61 -12.32
CA ILE A 270 9.65 -12.57 -13.37
C ILE A 270 8.30 -12.25 -14.02
N SER A 271 7.35 -11.73 -13.24
CA SER A 271 6.02 -11.36 -13.73
C SER A 271 6.10 -10.11 -14.61
N TYR A 272 6.91 -9.12 -14.20
CA TYR A 272 7.22 -7.93 -15.00
C TYR A 272 7.95 -8.27 -16.31
N ASP A 273 8.99 -9.10 -16.25
CA ASP A 273 9.79 -9.46 -17.42
C ASP A 273 8.95 -10.09 -18.54
N GLY A 274 7.88 -10.81 -18.17
CA GLY A 274 6.95 -11.46 -19.09
C GLY A 274 5.78 -10.59 -19.56
N LEU A 275 5.76 -9.30 -19.22
CA LEU A 275 4.84 -8.31 -19.81
C LEU A 275 5.32 -7.87 -21.20
N GLU A 276 4.38 -7.46 -22.05
CA GLU A 276 4.68 -6.77 -23.31
C GLU A 276 5.01 -5.29 -23.04
N GLU A 277 5.47 -4.58 -24.08
CA GLU A 277 6.02 -3.23 -23.92
C GLU A 277 4.99 -2.23 -23.36
N ASN A 278 3.74 -2.31 -23.83
CA ASN A 278 2.65 -1.46 -23.36
C ASN A 278 2.42 -1.62 -21.85
N GLU A 279 2.30 -2.86 -21.36
CA GLU A 279 2.05 -3.13 -19.94
C GLU A 279 3.25 -2.80 -19.08
N LYS A 280 4.49 -2.94 -19.60
CA LYS A 280 5.70 -2.51 -18.90
C LYS A 280 5.69 -1.00 -18.69
N GLU A 281 5.34 -0.24 -19.72
CA GLU A 281 5.24 1.22 -19.62
C GLU A 281 4.18 1.65 -18.61
N ILE A 282 2.99 1.04 -18.65
CA ILE A 282 1.92 1.28 -17.67
C ILE A 282 2.38 0.93 -16.25
N PHE A 283 3.01 -0.25 -16.08
CA PHE A 283 3.49 -0.71 -14.78
C PHE A 283 4.50 0.26 -14.16
N LEU A 284 5.48 0.72 -14.94
CA LEU A 284 6.51 1.64 -14.46
C LEU A 284 5.92 3.01 -14.14
N ASP A 285 4.96 3.51 -14.93
CA ASP A 285 4.26 4.76 -14.64
C ASP A 285 3.47 4.67 -13.32
N ILE A 286 2.79 3.54 -13.08
CA ILE A 286 2.09 3.30 -11.80
C ILE A 286 3.07 3.24 -10.64
N ALA A 287 4.17 2.48 -10.78
CA ALA A 287 5.16 2.32 -9.73
C ALA A 287 5.79 3.65 -9.33
N CYS A 288 6.11 4.51 -10.32
CA CYS A 288 6.78 5.78 -10.08
C CYS A 288 5.82 6.89 -9.63
N PHE A 289 4.60 6.95 -10.18
CA PHE A 289 3.76 8.15 -10.07
C PHE A 289 2.34 7.89 -9.54
N PHE A 290 1.72 6.77 -9.93
CA PHE A 290 0.27 6.61 -9.82
C PHE A 290 -0.23 5.66 -8.74
N LYS A 291 0.65 5.05 -7.94
CA LYS A 291 0.22 4.32 -6.75
C LYS A 291 -0.62 5.22 -5.83
N GLY A 292 -1.79 4.72 -5.40
CA GLY A 292 -2.72 5.40 -4.50
C GLY A 292 -3.56 6.50 -5.14
N ARG A 293 -3.45 6.71 -6.47
CA ARG A 293 -4.25 7.68 -7.22
C ARG A 293 -5.59 7.08 -7.64
N ASP A 294 -6.54 7.97 -7.90
CA ASP A 294 -7.86 7.61 -8.41
C ASP A 294 -7.75 6.81 -9.72
N SER A 295 -8.44 5.67 -9.80
CA SER A 295 -8.28 4.73 -10.91
C SER A 295 -8.78 5.27 -12.24
N GLU A 296 -9.86 6.05 -12.23
CA GLU A 296 -10.42 6.69 -13.43
C GLU A 296 -9.51 7.80 -13.93
N TYR A 297 -8.93 8.59 -13.02
CA TYR A 297 -7.92 9.59 -13.36
C TYR A 297 -6.70 8.95 -14.03
N VAL A 298 -6.13 7.90 -13.42
CA VAL A 298 -4.94 7.22 -13.96
C VAL A 298 -5.22 6.63 -15.33
N LYS A 299 -6.38 5.99 -15.51
CA LYS A 299 -6.80 5.43 -16.80
C LYS A 299 -6.87 6.50 -17.89
N LYS A 300 -7.43 7.67 -17.59
CA LYS A 300 -7.47 8.80 -18.52
C LYS A 300 -6.07 9.30 -18.89
N VAL A 301 -5.21 9.53 -17.90
CA VAL A 301 -3.83 9.99 -18.13
C VAL A 301 -3.06 9.01 -19.01
N LEU A 302 -3.11 7.71 -18.71
CA LEU A 302 -2.44 6.68 -19.51
C LEU A 302 -2.98 6.63 -20.96
N THR A 303 -4.29 6.79 -21.14
CA THR A 303 -4.90 6.81 -22.48
C THR A 303 -4.47 8.03 -23.29
N SER A 304 -4.31 9.20 -22.63
CA SER A 304 -3.77 10.41 -23.26
C SER A 304 -2.30 10.28 -23.65
N CYS A 305 -1.55 9.35 -23.04
CA CYS A 305 -0.18 9.03 -23.41
C CYS A 305 -0.08 7.97 -24.54
N GLU A 306 -1.16 7.73 -25.29
CA GLU A 306 -1.25 6.72 -26.36
C GLU A 306 -0.98 5.27 -25.89
N LEU A 307 -1.13 5.00 -24.59
CA LEU A 307 -1.04 3.65 -24.04
C LEU A 307 -2.41 2.98 -24.08
N GLU A 308 -2.43 1.67 -24.29
CA GLU A 308 -3.65 0.87 -24.23
C GLU A 308 -4.05 0.59 -22.77
N ALA A 309 -4.48 1.65 -22.06
CA ALA A 309 -4.68 1.63 -20.62
C ALA A 309 -5.71 0.61 -20.14
N THR A 310 -6.81 0.40 -20.90
CA THR A 310 -7.89 -0.51 -20.49
C THR A 310 -7.42 -1.95 -20.41
N ILE A 311 -6.81 -2.46 -21.48
CA ILE A 311 -6.30 -3.83 -21.51
C ILE A 311 -5.05 -3.98 -20.65
N GLY A 312 -4.16 -2.97 -20.66
CA GLY A 312 -2.93 -3.02 -19.90
C GLY A 312 -3.16 -3.08 -18.39
N LEU A 313 -4.11 -2.29 -17.87
CA LEU A 313 -4.50 -2.37 -16.45
C LEU A 313 -5.10 -3.73 -16.08
N GLU A 314 -5.93 -4.31 -16.96
CA GLU A 314 -6.51 -5.64 -16.74
C GLU A 314 -5.42 -6.71 -16.67
N ILE A 315 -4.44 -6.70 -17.60
CA ILE A 315 -3.31 -7.64 -17.59
C ILE A 315 -2.50 -7.50 -16.30
N LEU A 316 -2.27 -6.28 -15.80
CA LEU A 316 -1.55 -6.07 -14.54
C LEU A 316 -2.32 -6.63 -13.32
N ILE A 317 -3.67 -6.56 -13.32
CA ILE A 317 -4.52 -7.20 -12.31
C ILE A 317 -4.42 -8.72 -12.42
N GLU A 318 -4.53 -9.29 -13.62
CA GLU A 318 -4.45 -10.73 -13.85
C GLU A 318 -3.11 -11.31 -13.38
N ARG A 319 -2.03 -10.55 -13.57
CA ARG A 319 -0.66 -10.85 -13.11
C ARG A 319 -0.44 -10.61 -11.61
N SER A 320 -1.47 -10.15 -10.89
CA SER A 320 -1.42 -9.76 -9.48
C SER A 320 -0.33 -8.73 -9.17
N LEU A 321 -0.02 -7.85 -10.12
CA LEU A 321 0.96 -6.78 -9.96
C LEU A 321 0.33 -5.51 -9.35
N ILE A 322 -0.96 -5.31 -9.60
CA ILE A 322 -1.76 -4.22 -9.03
C ILE A 322 -3.14 -4.74 -8.59
N ARG A 323 -3.85 -3.92 -7.82
CA ARG A 323 -5.29 -4.06 -7.56
C ARG A 323 -5.97 -2.73 -7.84
N ILE A 324 -7.21 -2.77 -8.33
CA ILE A 324 -7.96 -1.57 -8.66
C ILE A 324 -9.27 -1.57 -7.86
N GLY A 325 -9.42 -0.54 -7.03
CA GLY A 325 -10.70 -0.14 -6.44
C GLY A 325 -11.07 1.25 -6.96
N SER A 326 -11.49 2.16 -6.06
CA SER A 326 -11.53 3.59 -6.38
C SER A 326 -10.14 4.18 -6.64
N LYS A 327 -9.09 3.52 -6.13
CA LYS A 327 -7.70 3.89 -6.32
C LYS A 327 -6.89 2.73 -6.87
N ILE A 328 -5.77 3.04 -7.53
CA ILE A 328 -4.76 2.07 -7.93
C ILE A 328 -3.95 1.67 -6.70
N GLU A 329 -3.95 0.38 -6.37
CA GLU A 329 -3.14 -0.20 -5.31
C GLU A 329 -2.00 -1.02 -5.91
N MET A 330 -0.79 -0.86 -5.36
CA MET A 330 0.39 -1.64 -5.71
C MET A 330 1.16 -1.97 -4.44
N HIS A 331 1.51 -3.24 -4.23
CA HIS A 331 2.26 -3.63 -3.04
C HIS A 331 3.66 -2.99 -3.04
N ASP A 332 4.17 -2.54 -1.89
CA ASP A 332 5.41 -1.76 -1.84
C ASP A 332 6.63 -2.50 -2.37
N LEU A 333 6.71 -3.81 -2.16
CA LEU A 333 7.76 -4.63 -2.76
C LEU A 333 7.71 -4.63 -4.30
N ILE A 334 6.51 -4.63 -4.88
CA ILE A 334 6.31 -4.54 -6.33
C ILE A 334 6.66 -3.14 -6.82
N GLN A 335 6.23 -2.10 -6.10
CA GLN A 335 6.59 -0.72 -6.40
C GLN A 335 8.10 -0.51 -6.34
N SER A 336 8.74 -0.96 -5.27
CA SER A 336 10.19 -0.85 -5.06
C SER A 336 10.95 -1.56 -6.18
N MET A 337 10.47 -2.73 -6.61
CA MET A 337 11.01 -3.42 -7.77
C MET A 337 10.86 -2.59 -9.06
N GLY A 338 9.70 -1.98 -9.31
CA GLY A 338 9.46 -1.11 -10.47
C GLY A 338 10.36 0.14 -10.48
N MET A 339 10.48 0.83 -9.35
CA MET A 339 11.36 1.99 -9.21
C MET A 339 12.84 1.60 -9.38
N GLU A 340 13.25 0.43 -8.87
CA GLU A 340 14.60 -0.08 -9.04
C GLU A 340 14.90 -0.43 -10.51
N ILE A 341 13.90 -0.91 -11.27
CA ILE A 341 14.06 -1.12 -12.72
C ILE A 341 14.42 0.20 -13.42
N VAL A 342 13.72 1.30 -13.11
CA VAL A 342 14.04 2.62 -13.68
C VAL A 342 15.41 3.12 -13.20
N ASN A 343 15.72 2.97 -11.92
CA ASN A 343 17.03 3.37 -11.38
C ASN A 343 18.19 2.61 -12.04
N GLN A 344 17.97 1.37 -12.47
CA GLN A 344 18.98 0.55 -13.16
C GLN A 344 19.22 0.95 -14.62
N GLU A 345 18.32 1.71 -15.26
CA GLU A 345 18.55 2.24 -16.60
C GLU A 345 19.80 3.14 -16.64
N CYS A 346 19.97 3.97 -15.61
CA CYS A 346 21.21 4.70 -15.37
C CYS A 346 21.35 5.05 -13.89
N ARG A 347 22.26 4.37 -13.19
CA ARG A 347 22.48 4.59 -11.75
C ARG A 347 23.10 5.95 -11.48
N ASP A 348 24.15 6.29 -12.22
CA ASP A 348 24.97 7.47 -11.95
C ASP A 348 24.39 8.76 -12.53
N ASN A 349 23.45 8.66 -13.48
CA ASN A 349 22.88 9.81 -14.15
C ASN A 349 21.35 9.69 -14.26
N PRO A 350 20.59 10.25 -13.30
CA PRO A 350 19.13 10.26 -13.31
C PRO A 350 18.55 10.81 -14.61
N ARG A 351 19.23 11.74 -15.28
CA ARG A 351 18.77 12.39 -16.52
C ARG A 351 18.58 11.43 -17.69
N ARG A 352 19.22 10.26 -17.63
CA ARG A 352 19.14 9.23 -18.68
C ARG A 352 18.07 8.18 -18.39
N ARG A 353 17.32 8.33 -17.30
CA ARG A 353 16.21 7.46 -16.93
C ARG A 353 14.94 7.85 -17.69
N SER A 354 14.08 6.87 -17.91
CA SER A 354 12.80 6.98 -18.59
C SER A 354 11.77 7.73 -17.77
N ARG A 355 11.87 7.68 -16.43
CA ARG A 355 10.95 8.34 -15.49
C ARG A 355 11.70 9.15 -14.45
N LEU A 356 11.19 10.35 -14.16
CA LEU A 356 11.71 11.25 -13.15
C LEU A 356 10.60 11.69 -12.19
N TRP A 357 10.82 11.49 -10.89
CA TRP A 357 9.87 11.89 -9.83
C TRP A 357 10.53 12.59 -8.63
N GLN A 358 11.85 12.54 -8.50
CA GLN A 358 12.55 13.16 -7.37
C GLN A 358 12.83 14.63 -7.68
N TYR A 359 12.51 15.53 -6.74
CA TYR A 359 12.73 16.97 -6.91
C TYR A 359 14.14 17.31 -7.40
N GLY A 360 15.18 16.76 -6.77
CA GLY A 360 16.57 17.04 -7.15
C GLY A 360 16.88 16.61 -8.58
N ASP A 361 16.39 15.44 -9.00
CA ASP A 361 16.60 14.94 -10.36
C ASP A 361 15.85 15.79 -11.39
N VAL A 362 14.59 16.14 -11.10
CA VAL A 362 13.74 16.97 -11.96
C VAL A 362 14.32 18.39 -12.08
N PHE A 363 14.69 19.03 -10.97
CA PHE A 363 15.34 20.33 -10.95
C PHE A 363 16.60 20.33 -11.81
N ASN A 364 17.50 19.35 -11.59
CA ASN A 364 18.73 19.23 -12.36
C ASN A 364 18.51 19.03 -13.86
N VAL A 365 17.40 18.42 -14.26
CA VAL A 365 17.03 18.17 -15.66
C VAL A 365 16.36 19.37 -16.30
N LEU A 366 15.52 20.10 -15.56
CA LEU A 366 14.73 21.21 -16.09
C LEU A 366 15.49 22.56 -16.03
N SER A 367 16.40 22.76 -15.08
CA SER A 367 17.15 24.01 -14.92
C SER A 367 18.34 24.17 -15.87
N SER A 368 18.58 23.19 -16.72
CA SER A 368 19.64 23.22 -17.72
C SER A 368 19.23 22.27 -18.83
N ASN A 369 19.28 22.68 -20.10
CA ASN A 369 18.88 21.88 -21.28
C ASN A 369 19.71 20.57 -21.43
N MET A 370 19.56 19.67 -20.47
CA MET A 370 20.32 18.46 -20.19
C MET A 370 19.41 17.23 -20.14
N GLY A 371 18.15 17.37 -20.54
CA GLY A 371 17.27 16.23 -20.81
C GLY A 371 17.84 15.32 -21.89
N ASP A 372 17.59 14.01 -21.73
CA ASP A 372 17.93 12.98 -22.71
C ASP A 372 16.65 12.57 -23.47
N CYS A 373 16.80 12.04 -24.69
CA CYS A 373 15.70 11.47 -25.44
C CYS A 373 15.14 10.20 -24.78
N THR A 374 15.84 9.60 -23.81
CA THR A 374 15.35 8.43 -23.08
C THR A 374 14.21 8.78 -22.11
N THR A 375 14.10 10.03 -21.65
CA THR A 375 13.05 10.44 -20.71
C THR A 375 11.68 10.43 -21.37
N LYS A 376 10.78 9.59 -20.84
CA LYS A 376 9.40 9.42 -21.30
C LYS A 376 8.38 10.11 -20.41
N ALA A 377 8.66 10.26 -19.11
CA ALA A 377 7.71 10.82 -18.16
C ALA A 377 8.39 11.60 -17.02
N ILE A 378 7.82 12.76 -16.68
CA ILE A 378 8.23 13.60 -15.55
C ILE A 378 6.99 13.93 -14.72
N VAL A 379 6.97 13.53 -13.46
CA VAL A 379 5.90 13.88 -12.53
C VAL A 379 6.51 14.39 -11.24
N LEU A 380 6.31 15.67 -10.95
CA LEU A 380 6.76 16.31 -9.73
C LEU A 380 5.58 17.00 -9.05
N GLU A 381 5.24 16.52 -7.86
CA GLU A 381 4.20 17.13 -7.03
C GLU A 381 4.79 17.52 -5.68
N LEU A 382 4.92 18.83 -5.45
CA LEU A 382 5.50 19.35 -4.22
C LEU A 382 4.40 19.65 -3.19
N PRO A 383 4.67 19.47 -1.88
CA PRO A 383 3.67 19.70 -0.83
C PRO A 383 3.35 21.19 -0.64
N GLU A 384 4.29 22.06 -1.02
CA GLU A 384 4.19 23.50 -0.93
C GLU A 384 4.67 24.15 -2.22
N PRO A 385 4.12 25.32 -2.59
CA PRO A 385 4.56 26.05 -3.75
C PRO A 385 6.06 26.35 -3.69
N THR A 386 6.80 25.86 -4.67
CA THR A 386 8.26 25.99 -4.73
C THR A 386 8.65 26.60 -6.07
N GLU A 387 9.55 27.57 -6.05
CA GLU A 387 10.13 28.11 -7.28
C GLU A 387 11.05 27.08 -7.95
N LEU A 388 10.84 26.88 -9.25
CA LEU A 388 11.67 26.03 -10.09
C LEU A 388 12.07 26.85 -11.32
N CYS A 389 13.38 26.98 -11.55
CA CYS A 389 13.89 27.62 -12.76
C CYS A 389 13.83 26.61 -13.91
N ILE A 390 12.96 26.83 -14.89
CA ILE A 390 12.84 25.97 -16.08
C ILE A 390 13.54 26.67 -17.25
N ASP A 391 14.59 26.05 -17.80
CA ASP A 391 15.24 26.55 -19.01
C ASP A 391 14.22 26.56 -20.16
N PRO A 392 14.09 27.65 -20.96
CA PRO A 392 13.12 27.71 -22.06
C PRO A 392 13.27 26.58 -23.08
N ASN A 393 14.47 25.99 -23.16
CA ASN A 393 14.80 24.87 -24.02
C ASN A 393 14.88 23.52 -23.28
N ALA A 394 14.49 23.44 -22.00
CA ALA A 394 14.61 22.25 -21.16
C ALA A 394 14.09 20.97 -21.83
N PHE A 395 12.96 21.08 -22.53
CA PHE A 395 12.28 19.93 -23.14
C PHE A 395 12.69 19.67 -24.60
N THR A 396 13.49 20.55 -25.21
CA THR A 396 13.83 20.45 -26.65
C THR A 396 14.55 19.16 -27.03
N LYS A 397 15.27 18.54 -26.09
CA LYS A 397 15.98 17.27 -26.28
C LYS A 397 15.16 16.03 -25.89
N MET A 398 14.05 16.20 -25.16
CA MET A 398 13.23 15.11 -24.63
C MET A 398 12.13 14.69 -25.62
N ARG A 399 12.53 14.20 -26.79
CA ARG A 399 11.58 13.88 -27.89
C ARG A 399 10.63 12.71 -27.59
N ASN A 400 10.90 11.91 -26.56
CA ASN A 400 10.02 10.80 -26.19
C ASN A 400 9.15 11.14 -24.96
N LEU A 401 9.18 12.39 -24.48
CA LEU A 401 8.41 12.81 -23.31
C LEU A 401 6.93 12.84 -23.68
N ARG A 402 6.16 11.91 -23.10
CA ARG A 402 4.71 11.75 -23.30
C ARG A 402 3.87 12.12 -22.08
N LEU A 403 4.52 12.38 -20.94
CA LEU A 403 3.84 12.72 -19.68
C LEU A 403 4.63 13.79 -18.91
N LEU A 404 3.98 14.91 -18.63
CA LEU A 404 4.52 15.98 -17.78
C LEU A 404 3.45 16.44 -16.79
N ILE A 405 3.70 16.26 -15.49
CA ILE A 405 2.83 16.77 -14.41
C ILE A 405 3.71 17.53 -13.42
N LEU A 406 3.48 18.83 -13.26
CA LEU A 406 4.17 19.68 -12.29
C LEU A 406 3.10 20.34 -11.39
N SER A 407 3.04 19.96 -10.12
CA SER A 407 2.10 20.53 -9.15
C SER A 407 2.85 21.31 -8.07
N ASN A 408 2.31 22.48 -7.70
CA ASN A 408 2.93 23.42 -6.75
C ASN A 408 4.34 23.85 -7.17
N VAL A 409 4.54 23.98 -8.49
CA VAL A 409 5.77 24.51 -9.08
C VAL A 409 5.47 25.89 -9.64
N HIS A 410 6.19 26.90 -9.16
CA HIS A 410 6.18 28.24 -9.75
C HIS A 410 7.38 28.40 -10.65
N ASP A 411 7.13 28.60 -11.94
CA ASP A 411 8.20 28.96 -12.86
C ASP A 411 8.62 30.41 -12.58
N SER A 412 9.92 30.61 -12.46
CA SER A 412 10.53 31.90 -12.08
C SER A 412 11.07 32.67 -13.30
N LEU A 413 10.81 32.24 -14.55
CA LEU A 413 11.39 32.84 -15.77
C LEU A 413 10.37 33.53 -16.74
N PRO A 414 10.83 34.48 -17.61
CA PRO A 414 10.02 35.50 -18.28
C PRO A 414 9.69 35.20 -19.78
N GLY A 415 9.43 33.95 -20.18
CA GLY A 415 9.16 33.63 -21.60
C GLY A 415 8.49 32.27 -21.84
N PRO A 416 8.00 31.99 -23.06
CA PRO A 416 7.31 30.74 -23.39
C PRO A 416 8.26 29.53 -23.43
N VAL A 417 7.82 28.41 -22.85
CA VAL A 417 8.55 27.13 -22.80
C VAL A 417 8.28 26.31 -24.08
N CYS A 418 9.34 25.78 -24.70
CA CYS A 418 9.23 24.94 -25.90
C CYS A 418 8.92 23.47 -25.54
N LEU A 419 7.65 23.06 -25.64
CA LEU A 419 7.24 21.66 -25.43
C LEU A 419 7.45 20.78 -26.70
N PRO A 420 7.82 19.50 -26.53
CA PRO A 420 7.93 18.51 -27.60
C PRO A 420 6.56 18.21 -28.22
N ASN A 421 6.55 17.68 -29.44
CA ASN A 421 5.31 17.48 -30.22
C ASN A 421 4.39 16.46 -29.56
N GLU A 422 4.98 15.48 -28.89
CA GLU A 422 4.33 14.41 -28.13
C GLU A 422 3.52 14.95 -26.93
N LEU A 423 3.70 16.23 -26.56
CA LEU A 423 2.94 16.91 -25.50
C LEU A 423 2.00 18.02 -26.02
N ARG A 424 1.91 18.24 -27.34
CA ARG A 424 1.15 19.36 -27.93
C ARG A 424 -0.30 19.02 -28.28
#